data_AF-A0A7V8BMN4-F1
#
_entry.id   AF-A0A7V8BMN4-F1
#
_cell.length_a   1.000
_cell.length_b   1.000
_cell.length_c   1.000
_cell.angle_alpha   90.00
_cell.angle_beta   90.00
_cell.angle_gamma   90.00
#
_symmetry.space_group_name_H-M   'P 1'
#
loop_
_entity.id
_entity.type
_entity.pdbx_description
1 polymer ?
#
loop_
_entity_poly.entity_id
_entity_poly.type
_entity_poly.pdbx_seq_one_letter_code
_entity_poly.pdbx_strand_id
1 'polypeptide(L)'
;MPEVYNWQLGRKMHYPQPEAHPREQFVFVFNINRCIACQTCTMACKSTWTFSKGQEYMWWNNVESKPYGGYPQSWDVRLLALLDAAHGKAGREAAWDAAKAGGAEAPYGTYDGMTVFEAARAADRRADVALGYEPTDEQWRFPNFYEDAATGSKDQRASHNLVSAELPEHATWFFYLQRLCNHCTYPACLAACPRGAIYKRPEDGIVLIDQSRCRGYRKCVAQCPYKKPMFRSTTRVSEKCIGCYPRIEGKDPLTAGAPMETRCMAACVGKIRLQGLVKIGVDGAWAEDRSNPLYYLVKVAKVALPLYPQFGTEPNGYYIPPRWAPRQYLRQMFGPGADEAVEQYSHPSRELLAVLQLFRASQTVVYKYEIVEGKKILETTSGGRKWAMYNDTVIGYDKNGKQVARVTVEEPKFERPAKHYNSI
;
A
#
# COMPACT_ATOMS: atom_id res chain seq x y z
N MET A 1 -12.57 -13.48 24.54
CA MET A 1 -11.56 -12.53 24.03
C MET A 1 -11.81 -12.36 22.54
N PRO A 2 -11.69 -11.16 21.96
CA PRO A 2 -12.18 -10.94 20.60
C PRO A 2 -11.35 -11.72 19.57
N GLU A 3 -12.06 -12.54 18.80
CA GLU A 3 -11.60 -13.02 17.50
C GLU A 3 -12.25 -12.13 16.45
N VAL A 4 -11.47 -11.70 15.47
CA VAL A 4 -11.94 -10.85 14.37
C VAL A 4 -11.66 -11.55 13.05
N TYR A 5 -12.51 -11.32 12.05
CA TYR A 5 -12.31 -11.91 10.73
C TYR A 5 -11.40 -11.03 9.88
N ASN A 6 -10.35 -11.61 9.30
CA ASN A 6 -9.46 -10.91 8.38
C ASN A 6 -9.51 -11.58 7.01
N TRP A 7 -10.24 -10.95 6.10
CA TRP A 7 -10.43 -11.47 4.75
C TRP A 7 -9.14 -11.51 3.93
N GLN A 8 -8.13 -10.69 4.27
CA GLN A 8 -6.82 -10.74 3.61
C GLN A 8 -6.04 -12.00 4.00
N LEU A 9 -6.38 -12.63 5.13
CA LEU A 9 -5.82 -13.90 5.59
C LEU A 9 -6.75 -15.09 5.35
N GLY A 10 -8.00 -14.86 4.94
CA GLY A 10 -9.02 -15.90 4.77
C GLY A 10 -9.35 -16.66 6.05
N ARG A 11 -9.23 -16.03 7.23
CA ARG A 11 -9.53 -16.66 8.54
C ARG A 11 -9.81 -15.67 9.65
N LYS A 12 -10.35 -16.18 10.76
CA LYS A 12 -10.35 -15.51 12.06
C LYS A 12 -8.95 -15.46 12.66
N MET A 13 -8.66 -14.38 13.38
CA MET A 13 -7.42 -14.20 14.12
C MET A 13 -7.69 -13.49 15.45
N HIS A 14 -6.73 -13.59 16.38
CA HIS A 14 -6.79 -12.82 17.60
C HIS A 14 -6.51 -11.33 17.35
N TYR A 15 -7.35 -10.46 17.90
CA TYR A 15 -7.07 -9.02 18.04
C TYR A 15 -7.38 -8.57 19.48
N PRO A 16 -6.49 -7.82 20.15
CA PRO A 16 -6.62 -7.49 21.57
C PRO A 16 -7.68 -6.42 21.91
N GLN A 17 -8.26 -5.75 20.91
CA GLN A 17 -9.28 -4.71 21.13
C GLN A 17 -10.64 -5.19 20.61
N PRO A 18 -11.76 -4.64 21.13
CA PRO A 18 -13.07 -4.87 20.55
C PRO A 18 -13.09 -4.49 19.07
N GLU A 19 -13.79 -5.30 18.28
CA GLU A 19 -14.01 -5.03 16.87
C GLU A 19 -14.87 -3.77 16.70
N ALA A 20 -14.45 -2.88 15.80
CA ALA A 20 -15.14 -1.64 15.51
C ALA A 20 -14.86 -1.21 14.08
N HIS A 21 -15.91 -0.87 13.34
CA HIS A 21 -15.83 -0.52 11.93
C HIS A 21 -16.29 0.93 11.71
N PRO A 22 -15.59 1.71 10.87
CA PRO A 22 -16.04 3.02 10.46
C PRO A 22 -17.17 2.92 9.44
N ARG A 23 -17.88 4.00 9.16
CA ARG A 23 -18.89 4.09 8.08
C ARG A 23 -18.26 3.96 6.69
N GLU A 24 -17.13 4.65 6.52
CA GLU A 24 -16.29 4.54 5.34
C GLU A 24 -14.85 4.32 5.76
N GLN A 25 -14.04 3.72 4.89
CA GLN A 25 -12.63 3.46 5.13
C GLN A 25 -11.76 4.20 4.12
N PHE A 26 -10.82 5.00 4.63
CA PHE A 26 -9.75 5.58 3.84
C PHE A 26 -8.86 4.48 3.26
N VAL A 27 -8.78 4.47 1.93
CA VAL A 27 -8.06 3.46 1.14
C VAL A 27 -7.19 4.16 0.10
N PHE A 28 -6.04 3.56 -0.21
CA PHE A 28 -5.22 3.97 -1.34
C PHE A 28 -4.65 2.77 -2.10
N VAL A 29 -4.44 2.96 -3.40
CA VAL A 29 -3.74 2.02 -4.30
C VAL A 29 -2.56 2.74 -4.93
N PHE A 30 -1.37 2.13 -4.85
CA PHE A 30 -0.18 2.59 -5.56
C PHE A 30 0.17 1.66 -6.73
N ASN A 31 0.20 2.21 -7.94
CA ASN A 31 0.72 1.52 -9.11
C ASN A 31 2.24 1.64 -9.19
N ILE A 32 2.95 0.76 -8.49
CA ILE A 32 4.41 0.86 -8.36
C ILE A 32 5.17 0.45 -9.63
N ASN A 33 4.48 -0.04 -10.66
CA ASN A 33 5.05 -0.20 -12.01
C ASN A 33 5.34 1.13 -12.71
N ARG A 34 4.74 2.24 -12.25
CA ARG A 34 4.91 3.59 -12.82
C ARG A 34 5.81 4.49 -11.98
N CYS A 35 6.33 4.00 -10.86
CA CYS A 35 7.08 4.84 -9.94
C CYS A 35 8.49 5.13 -10.45
N ILE A 36 8.92 6.39 -10.29
CA ILE A 36 10.24 6.89 -10.66
C ILE A 36 11.06 7.40 -9.45
N ALA A 37 10.61 7.12 -8.22
CA ALA A 37 11.24 7.52 -6.96
C ALA A 37 11.69 8.99 -6.81
N CYS A 38 11.11 9.93 -7.55
CA CYS A 38 11.42 11.37 -7.49
C CYS A 38 11.28 12.05 -6.09
N GLN A 39 10.85 11.34 -5.05
CA GLN A 39 10.64 11.85 -3.69
C GLN A 39 9.68 13.04 -3.55
N THR A 40 8.99 13.48 -4.61
CA THR A 40 8.05 14.61 -4.55
C THR A 40 6.92 14.37 -3.54
N CYS A 41 6.41 13.15 -3.47
CA CYS A 41 5.39 12.76 -2.48
C CYS A 41 5.91 12.82 -1.03
N THR A 42 7.18 12.47 -0.82
CA THR A 42 7.89 12.56 0.47
C THR A 42 7.99 14.02 0.89
N MET A 43 8.49 14.88 -0.01
CA MET A 43 8.65 16.30 0.26
C MET A 43 7.32 17.03 0.43
N ALA A 44 6.29 16.70 -0.35
CA ALA A 44 4.95 17.29 -0.19
C ALA A 44 4.35 16.99 1.19
N CYS A 45 4.53 15.78 1.70
CA CYS A 45 4.10 15.44 3.06
C CYS A 45 4.95 16.18 4.11
N LYS A 46 6.27 16.20 3.92
CA LYS A 46 7.22 16.84 4.83
C LYS A 46 6.94 18.31 5.02
N SER A 47 6.83 19.07 3.92
CA SER A 47 6.61 20.50 3.94
C SER A 47 5.22 20.87 4.46
N THR A 48 4.23 19.98 4.33
CA THR A 48 2.88 20.23 4.86
C THR A 48 2.78 19.95 6.36
N TRP A 49 3.37 18.85 6.85
CA TRP A 49 3.01 18.32 8.18
C TRP A 49 4.17 18.13 9.17
N THR A 50 5.39 17.89 8.68
CA THR A 50 6.52 17.47 9.53
C THR A 50 7.73 18.40 9.44
N PHE A 51 7.47 19.71 9.38
CA PHE A 51 8.50 20.76 9.26
C PHE A 51 8.88 21.44 10.60
N SER A 52 8.19 21.11 11.70
CA SER A 52 8.44 21.74 13.01
C SER A 52 9.62 21.10 13.76
N LYS A 53 10.18 21.85 14.72
CA LYS A 53 11.31 21.39 15.56
C LYS A 53 11.06 20.03 16.22
N GLY A 54 11.93 19.06 16.00
CA GLY A 54 11.82 17.66 16.48
C GLY A 54 11.09 16.72 15.51
N GLN A 55 10.58 17.22 14.38
CA GLN A 55 10.00 16.41 13.31
C GLN A 55 10.97 16.21 12.14
N GLU A 56 12.24 16.62 12.25
CA GLU A 56 13.22 16.62 11.17
C GLU A 56 13.38 15.23 10.55
N TYR A 57 13.38 14.20 11.39
CA TYR A 57 13.44 12.80 10.97
C TYR A 57 12.07 12.17 10.67
N MET A 58 10.96 12.89 10.84
CA MET A 58 9.63 12.31 10.64
C MET A 58 9.21 12.34 9.17
N TRP A 59 9.43 11.22 8.48
CA TRP A 59 8.99 10.98 7.11
C TRP A 59 7.72 10.13 7.07
N TRP A 60 6.57 10.75 7.34
CA TRP A 60 5.27 10.06 7.37
C TRP A 60 4.95 9.37 6.04
N ASN A 61 5.22 10.05 4.92
CA ASN A 61 5.38 9.43 3.60
C ASN A 61 6.87 9.34 3.29
N ASN A 62 7.34 8.16 2.90
CA ASN A 62 8.71 7.96 2.41
C ASN A 62 8.69 7.00 1.20
N VAL A 63 9.78 6.97 0.44
CA VAL A 63 9.98 6.02 -0.67
C VAL A 63 11.29 5.28 -0.44
N GLU A 64 11.29 3.96 -0.64
CA GLU A 64 12.42 3.06 -0.43
C GLU A 64 12.72 2.29 -1.71
N SER A 65 13.99 2.00 -1.99
CA SER A 65 14.38 1.04 -3.03
C SER A 65 14.42 -0.37 -2.48
N LYS A 66 13.61 -1.30 -3.00
CA LYS A 66 13.61 -2.71 -2.61
C LYS A 66 14.56 -3.52 -3.50
N PRO A 67 15.29 -4.51 -2.95
CA PRO A 67 15.02 -5.14 -1.64
C PRO A 67 15.76 -4.54 -0.42
N TYR A 68 16.78 -3.70 -0.60
CA TYR A 68 17.69 -3.34 0.50
C TYR A 68 17.27 -2.10 1.32
N GLY A 69 16.56 -1.17 0.71
CA GLY A 69 16.09 0.06 1.34
C GLY A 69 14.97 -0.17 2.36
N GLY A 70 14.91 0.72 3.35
CA GLY A 70 13.96 0.67 4.45
C GLY A 70 13.99 1.93 5.30
N TYR A 71 12.81 2.42 5.74
CA TYR A 71 12.75 3.51 6.71
C TYR A 71 11.73 3.28 7.86
N PRO A 72 12.18 2.94 9.07
CA PRO A 72 13.56 2.82 9.53
C PRO A 72 14.27 1.65 8.84
N GLN A 73 15.60 1.67 8.88
CA GLN A 73 16.41 0.68 8.17
C GLN A 73 16.02 -0.76 8.53
N SER A 74 15.78 -1.58 7.50
CA SER A 74 15.41 -3.00 7.59
C SER A 74 14.16 -3.30 8.43
N TRP A 75 13.20 -2.37 8.50
CA TRP A 75 11.99 -2.51 9.34
C TRP A 75 11.19 -3.79 9.08
N ASP A 76 11.10 -4.20 7.82
CA ASP A 76 10.33 -5.36 7.36
C ASP A 76 11.08 -6.65 7.63
N VAL A 77 12.33 -6.76 7.17
CA VAL A 77 13.16 -7.96 7.37
C VAL A 77 13.32 -8.29 8.85
N ARG A 78 13.53 -7.28 9.71
CA ARG A 78 13.63 -7.49 11.16
C ARG A 78 12.33 -8.01 11.75
N LEU A 79 11.20 -7.47 11.31
CA LEU A 79 9.90 -7.91 11.82
C LEU A 79 9.53 -9.32 11.33
N LEU A 80 9.82 -9.64 10.06
CA LEU A 80 9.64 -10.98 9.51
C LEU A 80 10.49 -11.99 10.27
N ALA A 81 11.76 -11.69 10.54
CA ALA A 81 12.63 -12.56 11.33
C ALA A 81 12.11 -12.79 12.77
N LEU A 82 11.52 -11.77 13.41
CA LEU A 82 10.87 -11.95 14.70
C LEU A 82 9.64 -12.86 14.60
N LEU A 83 8.87 -12.74 13.52
CA LEU A 83 7.67 -13.54 13.30
C LEU A 83 8.03 -15.00 13.00
N ASP A 84 9.03 -15.25 12.16
CA ASP A 84 9.58 -16.57 11.87
C ASP A 84 10.13 -17.24 13.14
N ALA A 85 10.84 -16.49 13.99
CA ALA A 85 11.29 -16.99 15.29
C ALA A 85 10.13 -17.35 16.22
N ALA A 86 9.02 -16.61 16.17
CA ALA A 86 7.82 -16.96 16.93
C ALA A 86 7.17 -18.23 16.37
N HIS A 87 7.06 -18.36 15.05
CA HIS A 87 6.57 -19.57 14.39
C HIS A 87 7.41 -20.80 14.77
N GLY A 88 8.74 -20.70 14.71
CA GLY A 88 9.65 -21.76 15.10
C GLY A 88 9.49 -22.19 16.57
N LYS A 89 9.35 -21.24 17.50
CA LYS A 89 9.07 -21.55 18.91
C LYS A 89 7.72 -22.23 19.13
N ALA A 90 6.74 -21.92 18.30
CA ALA A 90 5.41 -22.51 18.35
C ALA A 90 5.32 -23.84 17.57
N GLY A 91 6.40 -24.31 16.93
CA GLY A 91 6.38 -25.49 16.07
C GLY A 91 5.44 -25.35 14.87
N ARG A 92 5.24 -24.12 14.38
CA ARG A 92 4.28 -23.80 13.31
C ARG A 92 5.03 -23.43 12.04
N GLU A 93 4.67 -24.05 10.92
CA GLU A 93 5.17 -23.66 9.60
C GLU A 93 4.17 -22.70 8.95
N ALA A 94 4.60 -21.47 8.69
CA ALA A 94 3.71 -20.47 8.10
C ALA A 94 3.61 -20.66 6.59
N ALA A 95 2.44 -21.07 6.13
CA ALA A 95 2.14 -21.27 4.71
C ALA A 95 0.82 -20.61 4.31
N TRP A 96 0.69 -20.34 3.02
CA TRP A 96 -0.58 -19.98 2.38
C TRP A 96 -1.18 -21.23 1.74
N ASP A 97 -2.43 -21.52 2.08
CA ASP A 97 -3.23 -22.55 1.42
C ASP A 97 -4.09 -21.89 0.33
N ALA A 98 -3.52 -21.83 -0.88
CA ALA A 98 -4.21 -21.29 -2.05
C ALA A 98 -5.35 -22.20 -2.54
N ALA A 99 -5.41 -23.48 -2.15
CA ALA A 99 -6.51 -24.36 -2.53
C ALA A 99 -7.83 -23.98 -1.85
N LYS A 100 -7.75 -23.27 -0.72
CA LYS A 100 -8.90 -22.63 -0.04
C LYS A 100 -9.29 -21.28 -0.64
N ALA A 101 -8.69 -20.85 -1.75
CA ALA A 101 -9.04 -19.59 -2.38
C ALA A 101 -10.47 -19.65 -2.95
N GLY A 102 -11.32 -18.74 -2.51
CA GLY A 102 -12.71 -18.70 -2.93
C GLY A 102 -13.52 -17.59 -2.28
N GLY A 103 -14.48 -17.06 -3.03
CA GLY A 103 -15.42 -16.05 -2.55
C GLY A 103 -14.78 -14.73 -2.12
N ALA A 104 -15.56 -13.94 -1.38
CA ALA A 104 -15.15 -12.64 -0.82
C ALA A 104 -14.38 -12.79 0.51
N GLU A 105 -14.59 -13.90 1.21
CA GLU A 105 -14.04 -14.21 2.53
C GLU A 105 -12.56 -14.62 2.46
N ALA A 106 -12.19 -15.50 1.53
CA ALA A 106 -10.81 -15.97 1.35
C ALA A 106 -10.35 -15.80 -0.11
N PRO A 107 -10.28 -14.57 -0.64
CA PRO A 107 -10.03 -14.33 -2.07
C PRO A 107 -8.66 -14.80 -2.56
N TYR A 108 -7.72 -15.04 -1.63
CA TYR A 108 -6.34 -15.48 -1.88
C TYR A 108 -6.00 -16.78 -1.12
N GLY A 109 -7.01 -17.48 -0.61
CA GLY A 109 -6.82 -18.64 0.27
C GLY A 109 -6.64 -18.27 1.73
N THR A 110 -6.15 -19.22 2.52
CA THR A 110 -6.02 -19.08 3.97
C THR A 110 -4.55 -19.04 4.40
N TYR A 111 -4.18 -18.10 5.27
CA TYR A 111 -2.85 -18.04 5.86
C TYR A 111 -2.80 -18.78 7.19
N ASP A 112 -2.00 -19.84 7.25
CA ASP A 112 -1.90 -20.69 8.43
C ASP A 112 -0.73 -20.32 9.35
N GLY A 113 -0.06 -19.16 9.18
CA GLY A 113 0.92 -18.67 10.15
C GLY A 113 0.31 -17.81 11.26
N MET A 114 1.06 -17.56 12.35
CA MET A 114 0.69 -16.55 13.35
C MET A 114 0.84 -15.13 12.80
N THR A 115 -0.09 -14.24 13.18
CA THR A 115 0.02 -12.79 13.01
C THR A 115 0.88 -12.15 14.11
N VAL A 116 1.14 -10.84 14.02
CA VAL A 116 1.88 -10.12 15.09
C VAL A 116 1.14 -10.15 16.43
N PHE A 117 -0.19 -10.19 16.42
CA PHE A 117 -1.00 -10.25 17.64
C PHE A 117 -0.93 -11.62 18.30
N GLU A 118 -1.07 -12.68 17.50
CA GLU A 118 -1.00 -14.07 17.96
C GLU A 118 0.40 -14.42 18.45
N ALA A 119 1.44 -13.96 17.74
CA ALA A 119 2.84 -14.16 18.15
C ALA A 119 3.16 -13.46 19.48
N ALA A 120 2.68 -12.23 19.70
CA ALA A 120 2.85 -11.53 20.98
C ALA A 120 2.14 -12.25 22.12
N ARG A 121 0.91 -12.71 21.88
CA ARG A 121 0.12 -13.49 22.85
C ARG A 121 0.81 -14.81 23.21
N ALA A 122 1.32 -15.54 22.21
CA ALA A 122 2.02 -16.81 22.42
C ALA A 122 3.32 -16.64 23.22
N ALA A 123 3.96 -15.47 23.13
CA ALA A 123 5.18 -15.16 23.89
C ALA A 123 4.93 -14.81 25.38
N ASP A 124 3.66 -14.80 25.84
CA ASP A 124 3.21 -14.41 27.19
C ASP A 124 3.81 -13.09 27.72
N ARG A 125 4.11 -12.16 26.80
CA ARG A 125 4.59 -10.83 27.16
C ARG A 125 3.41 -9.96 27.52
N ARG A 126 2.96 -10.00 28.78
CA ARG A 126 1.83 -9.18 29.29
C ARG A 126 1.89 -7.68 28.92
N ALA A 127 3.08 -7.14 28.63
CA ALA A 127 3.30 -5.74 28.27
C ALA A 127 3.22 -5.43 26.76
N ASP A 128 3.21 -6.43 25.87
CA ASP A 128 3.17 -6.25 24.42
C ASP A 128 1.97 -7.00 23.81
N VAL A 129 1.14 -6.28 23.06
CA VAL A 129 -0.10 -6.84 22.46
C VAL A 129 0.06 -7.17 20.98
N ALA A 130 1.13 -6.69 20.36
CA ALA A 130 1.55 -7.02 19.01
C ALA A 130 3.09 -7.13 18.96
N LEU A 131 3.58 -8.10 18.20
CA LEU A 131 5.00 -8.35 18.03
C LEU A 131 5.66 -7.15 17.34
N GLY A 132 6.75 -6.68 17.93
CA GLY A 132 7.48 -5.54 17.41
C GLY A 132 8.70 -5.21 18.25
N TYR A 133 9.36 -4.12 17.88
CA TYR A 133 10.57 -3.62 18.51
C TYR A 133 10.65 -2.11 18.28
N GLU A 134 11.24 -1.37 19.21
CA GLU A 134 11.50 0.06 19.01
C GLU A 134 12.78 0.23 18.16
N PRO A 135 12.71 0.88 16.99
CA PRO A 135 13.90 1.10 16.18
C PRO A 135 14.87 2.08 16.85
N THR A 136 16.17 1.85 16.66
CA THR A 136 17.23 2.69 17.23
C THR A 136 17.37 4.01 16.46
N ASP A 137 18.01 5.00 17.07
CA ASP A 137 18.29 6.29 16.42
C ASP A 137 19.13 6.12 15.14
N GLU A 138 20.06 5.16 15.12
CA GLU A 138 20.85 4.80 13.94
C GLU A 138 19.95 4.33 12.78
N GLN A 139 18.95 3.52 13.07
CA GLN A 139 18.00 3.02 12.07
C GLN A 139 17.09 4.12 11.52
N TRP A 140 16.89 5.21 12.28
CA TRP A 140 16.12 6.39 11.85
C TRP A 140 16.97 7.44 11.11
N ARG A 141 18.30 7.30 11.12
CA ARG A 141 19.24 8.34 10.70
C ARG A 141 19.15 8.69 9.22
N PHE A 142 19.05 7.68 8.35
CA PHE A 142 19.11 7.86 6.90
C PHE A 142 17.82 7.36 6.22
N PRO A 143 16.94 8.27 5.75
CA PRO A 143 15.61 7.92 5.28
C PRO A 143 15.54 7.20 3.93
N ASN A 144 16.60 7.28 3.15
CA ASN A 144 16.68 6.69 1.81
C ASN A 144 18.03 6.02 1.57
N PHE A 145 18.57 5.39 2.61
CA PHE A 145 19.79 4.60 2.49
C PHE A 145 19.53 3.40 1.55
N TYR A 146 20.52 3.04 0.73
CA TYR A 146 20.38 2.08 -0.38
C TYR A 146 19.42 2.52 -1.51
N GLU A 147 19.26 3.82 -1.75
CA GLU A 147 18.63 4.31 -2.98
C GLU A 147 19.32 3.69 -4.21
N ASP A 148 18.51 3.31 -5.18
CA ASP A 148 18.90 2.64 -6.44
C ASP A 148 19.81 1.41 -6.32
N ALA A 149 19.88 0.80 -5.14
CA ALA A 149 20.65 -0.42 -4.93
C ALA A 149 19.90 -1.64 -5.48
N ALA A 150 20.33 -2.13 -6.64
CA ALA A 150 19.81 -3.34 -7.28
C ALA A 150 20.37 -4.63 -6.66
N THR A 151 19.65 -5.74 -6.84
CA THR A 151 20.21 -7.07 -6.59
C THR A 151 21.36 -7.33 -7.58
N GLY A 152 22.56 -7.60 -7.08
CA GLY A 152 23.71 -7.94 -7.91
C GLY A 152 24.54 -9.07 -7.30
N SER A 153 25.38 -9.72 -8.12
CA SER A 153 26.38 -10.69 -7.64
C SER A 153 27.33 -10.02 -6.64
N LYS A 154 27.70 -10.73 -5.56
CA LYS A 154 28.77 -10.30 -4.65
C LYS A 154 30.14 -10.30 -5.32
N ASP A 155 30.29 -10.96 -6.46
CA ASP A 155 31.54 -11.03 -7.21
C ASP A 155 31.49 -10.11 -8.43
N GLN A 156 32.17 -8.96 -8.34
CA GLN A 156 32.24 -8.00 -9.44
C GLN A 156 33.02 -8.53 -10.67
N ARG A 157 33.84 -9.58 -10.52
CA ARG A 157 34.55 -10.23 -11.65
C ARG A 157 33.69 -11.30 -12.34
N ALA A 158 32.66 -11.80 -11.68
CA ALA A 158 31.59 -12.60 -12.27
C ALA A 158 30.33 -11.76 -12.58
N SER A 159 30.46 -10.43 -12.67
CA SER A 159 29.34 -9.49 -12.87
C SER A 159 28.56 -9.68 -14.18
N HIS A 160 29.09 -10.49 -15.10
CA HIS A 160 28.29 -11.18 -16.10
C HIS A 160 27.68 -12.44 -15.47
N ASN A 161 26.75 -12.30 -14.53
CA ASN A 161 25.92 -13.45 -14.13
C ASN A 161 25.15 -13.90 -15.38
N LEU A 162 25.75 -14.79 -16.17
CA LEU A 162 25.21 -15.41 -17.39
C LEU A 162 24.14 -16.45 -17.07
N VAL A 163 23.54 -16.41 -15.88
CA VAL A 163 22.33 -17.19 -15.62
C VAL A 163 21.25 -16.55 -16.49
N SER A 164 20.76 -17.29 -17.47
CA SER A 164 19.67 -16.85 -18.33
C SER A 164 18.47 -16.49 -17.46
N ALA A 165 18.16 -15.21 -17.35
CA ALA A 165 16.87 -14.78 -16.87
C ALA A 165 15.87 -14.87 -18.02
N GLU A 166 14.72 -15.50 -17.79
CA GLU A 166 13.61 -15.47 -18.73
C GLU A 166 12.67 -14.32 -18.36
N LEU A 167 12.38 -13.47 -19.34
CA LEU A 167 11.32 -12.47 -19.17
C LEU A 167 10.03 -13.20 -18.77
N PRO A 168 9.27 -12.68 -17.79
CA PRO A 168 9.30 -11.30 -17.32
C PRO A 168 10.20 -10.98 -16.11
N GLU A 169 10.94 -11.95 -15.55
CA GLU A 169 11.80 -11.70 -14.39
C GLU A 169 13.20 -11.24 -14.80
N HIS A 170 13.73 -10.23 -14.10
CA HIS A 170 15.10 -9.77 -14.32
C HIS A 170 16.05 -10.34 -13.26
N ALA A 171 17.23 -10.83 -13.67
CA ALA A 171 18.25 -11.31 -12.72
C ALA A 171 18.75 -10.20 -11.78
N THR A 172 18.98 -9.01 -12.33
CA THR A 172 19.29 -7.78 -11.58
C THR A 172 18.02 -6.96 -11.51
N TRP A 173 17.51 -6.72 -10.31
CA TRP A 173 16.25 -6.01 -10.14
C TRP A 173 16.27 -5.14 -8.88
N PHE A 174 15.48 -4.08 -8.93
CA PHE A 174 14.98 -3.34 -7.80
C PHE A 174 13.65 -2.69 -8.21
N PHE A 175 12.92 -2.18 -7.24
CA PHE A 175 11.77 -1.33 -7.50
C PHE A 175 11.57 -0.36 -6.34
N TYR A 176 10.72 0.63 -6.55
CA TYR A 176 10.45 1.64 -5.54
C TYR A 176 9.17 1.33 -4.78
N LEU A 177 9.27 1.31 -3.45
CA LEU A 177 8.15 1.11 -2.54
C LEU A 177 7.88 2.39 -1.74
N GLN A 178 6.76 3.04 -2.03
CA GLN A 178 6.33 4.22 -1.29
C GLN A 178 5.49 3.77 -0.11
N ARG A 179 5.80 4.23 1.10
CA ARG A 179 5.07 3.84 2.31
C ARG A 179 4.54 5.03 3.07
N LEU A 180 3.34 4.87 3.59
CA LEU A 180 2.71 5.75 4.58
C LEU A 180 1.89 4.93 5.58
N CYS A 181 1.16 5.56 6.51
CA CYS A 181 0.32 4.81 7.45
C CYS A 181 -0.82 4.11 6.69
N ASN A 182 -0.96 2.80 6.85
CA ASN A 182 -1.99 2.03 6.17
C ASN A 182 -3.41 2.22 6.72
N HIS A 183 -3.59 3.02 7.78
CA HIS A 183 -4.87 3.23 8.47
C HIS A 183 -5.69 1.92 8.63
N CYS A 184 -4.98 0.88 9.07
CA CYS A 184 -5.40 -0.51 9.22
C CYS A 184 -6.81 -0.70 9.79
N THR A 185 -7.52 -1.76 9.38
CA THR A 185 -8.78 -2.19 10.03
C THR A 185 -8.52 -2.66 11.45
N TYR A 186 -7.42 -3.41 11.66
CA TYR A 186 -6.95 -3.87 12.97
C TYR A 186 -5.61 -3.22 13.34
N PRO A 187 -5.60 -1.93 13.75
CA PRO A 187 -4.37 -1.18 13.99
C PRO A 187 -3.62 -1.67 15.24
N ALA A 188 -2.42 -2.22 15.03
CA ALA A 188 -1.52 -2.62 16.11
C ALA A 188 -1.08 -1.44 16.99
N CYS A 189 -0.90 -0.25 16.41
CA CYS A 189 -0.55 0.95 17.17
C CYS A 189 -1.65 1.36 18.16
N LEU A 190 -2.92 1.23 17.76
CA LEU A 190 -4.07 1.50 18.62
C LEU A 190 -4.09 0.54 19.79
N ALA A 191 -4.04 -0.76 19.48
CA ALA A 191 -4.00 -1.82 20.47
C ALA A 191 -2.87 -1.62 21.49
N ALA A 192 -1.69 -1.23 21.01
CA ALA A 192 -0.49 -1.09 21.83
C ALA A 192 -0.46 0.16 22.73
N CYS A 193 -1.35 1.14 22.56
CA CYS A 193 -1.30 2.37 23.34
C CYS A 193 -1.91 2.15 24.74
N PRO A 194 -1.12 2.07 25.83
CA PRO A 194 -1.67 1.80 27.16
C PRO A 194 -2.58 2.92 27.68
N ARG A 195 -2.46 4.13 27.10
CA ARG A 195 -3.25 5.30 27.49
C ARG A 195 -4.55 5.46 26.68
N GLY A 196 -4.72 4.67 25.62
CA GLY A 196 -5.81 4.82 24.66
C GLY A 196 -5.81 6.19 23.95
N ALA A 197 -4.63 6.75 23.68
CA ALA A 197 -4.49 8.03 22.97
C ALA A 197 -4.66 7.89 21.44
N ILE A 198 -4.63 6.66 20.93
CA ILE A 198 -4.80 6.38 19.51
C ILE A 198 -6.23 5.91 19.30
N TYR A 199 -6.90 6.45 18.29
CA TYR A 199 -8.27 6.10 17.94
C TYR A 199 -8.43 6.00 16.43
N LYS A 200 -9.46 5.28 15.99
CA LYS A 200 -9.87 5.20 14.58
C LYS A 200 -11.16 6.00 14.43
N ARG A 201 -11.16 6.96 13.49
CA ARG A 201 -12.33 7.83 13.24
C ARG A 201 -13.52 7.00 12.73
N PRO A 202 -14.73 7.15 13.30
CA PRO A 202 -15.91 6.41 12.87
C PRO A 202 -16.42 6.84 11.50
N GLU A 203 -16.10 8.04 11.03
CA GLU A 203 -16.57 8.56 9.75
C GLU A 203 -15.78 8.03 8.54
N ASP A 204 -14.47 7.89 8.64
CA ASP A 204 -13.58 7.63 7.49
C ASP A 204 -12.46 6.60 7.76
N GLY A 205 -12.43 6.00 8.95
CA GLY A 205 -11.46 4.98 9.29
C GLY A 205 -10.01 5.48 9.42
N ILE A 206 -9.77 6.79 9.36
CA ILE A 206 -8.45 7.37 9.57
C ILE A 206 -8.07 7.18 11.04
N VAL A 207 -7.08 6.33 11.29
CA VAL A 207 -6.44 6.22 12.61
C VAL A 207 -5.72 7.53 12.92
N LEU A 208 -5.79 8.06 14.14
CA LEU A 208 -5.11 9.28 14.62
C LEU A 208 -4.51 9.08 16.01
N ILE A 209 -3.58 9.95 16.40
CA ILE A 209 -3.05 10.03 17.77
C ILE A 209 -3.50 11.37 18.37
N ASP A 210 -4.29 11.32 19.42
CA ASP A 210 -4.66 12.47 20.22
C ASP A 210 -3.42 13.02 20.94
N GLN A 211 -2.94 14.16 20.47
CA GLN A 211 -1.73 14.81 20.99
C GLN A 211 -1.91 15.29 22.44
N SER A 212 -3.14 15.61 22.87
CA SER A 212 -3.43 16.06 24.23
C SER A 212 -3.39 14.91 25.26
N ARG A 213 -3.74 13.69 24.82
CA ARG A 213 -3.71 12.47 25.64
C ARG A 213 -2.39 11.72 25.56
N CYS A 214 -1.63 11.89 24.49
CA CYS A 214 -0.36 11.22 24.29
C CYS A 214 0.65 11.61 25.39
N ARG A 215 1.37 10.63 25.92
CA ARG A 215 2.44 10.82 26.91
C ARG A 215 3.74 10.15 26.51
N GLY A 216 3.86 9.77 25.23
CA GLY A 216 5.13 9.29 24.69
C GLY A 216 5.59 7.93 25.21
N TYR A 217 4.68 7.00 25.52
CA TYR A 217 5.03 5.62 25.94
C TYR A 217 5.71 4.78 24.85
N ARG A 218 5.68 5.24 23.58
CA ARG A 218 6.33 4.63 22.40
C ARG A 218 5.98 3.18 22.06
N LYS A 219 5.09 2.53 22.82
CA LYS A 219 4.52 1.21 22.46
C LYS A 219 3.93 1.18 21.05
N CYS A 220 3.29 2.26 20.62
CA CYS A 220 2.80 2.39 19.25
C CYS A 220 3.91 2.45 18.18
N VAL A 221 5.08 3.04 18.51
CA VAL A 221 6.27 3.08 17.65
C VAL A 221 6.86 1.68 17.55
N ALA A 222 6.97 0.97 18.67
CA ALA A 222 7.53 -0.37 18.73
C ALA A 222 6.66 -1.41 17.99
N GLN A 223 5.36 -1.42 18.29
CA GLN A 223 4.45 -2.49 17.90
C GLN A 223 3.68 -2.23 16.59
N CYS A 224 3.79 -1.04 15.99
CA CYS A 224 3.35 -0.87 14.61
C CYS A 224 4.26 -1.68 13.69
N PRO A 225 3.74 -2.67 12.94
CA PRO A 225 4.59 -3.50 12.11
C PRO A 225 5.28 -2.69 10.99
N TYR A 226 4.63 -1.62 10.53
CA TYR A 226 5.15 -0.73 9.48
C TYR A 226 6.02 0.44 9.99
N LYS A 227 6.18 0.57 11.32
CA LYS A 227 6.93 1.65 11.98
C LYS A 227 6.51 3.07 11.54
N LYS A 228 5.19 3.29 11.42
CA LYS A 228 4.62 4.58 10.97
C LYS A 228 4.27 5.58 12.07
N PRO A 229 4.08 5.18 13.34
CA PRO A 229 4.23 6.07 14.48
C PRO A 229 5.69 6.40 14.76
N MET A 230 5.99 7.67 14.99
CA MET A 230 7.32 8.22 15.24
C MET A 230 7.28 9.06 16.53
N PHE A 231 8.35 9.10 17.31
CA PHE A 231 8.39 9.78 18.61
C PHE A 231 9.07 11.14 18.56
N ARG A 232 8.32 12.23 18.77
CA ARG A 232 8.90 13.56 18.79
C ARG A 232 9.52 13.85 20.15
N SER A 233 10.85 13.88 20.21
CA SER A 233 11.60 14.12 21.45
C SER A 233 11.33 15.50 22.07
N THR A 234 11.10 16.52 21.23
CA THR A 234 10.91 17.91 21.67
C THR A 234 9.56 18.12 22.37
N THR A 235 8.51 17.45 21.94
CA THR A 235 7.17 17.52 22.54
C THR A 235 6.85 16.31 23.43
N ARG A 236 7.73 15.30 23.45
CA ARG A 236 7.60 14.04 24.19
C ARG A 236 6.31 13.28 23.88
N VAL A 237 5.80 13.41 22.65
CA VAL A 237 4.63 12.68 22.16
C VAL A 237 4.94 11.95 20.85
N SER A 238 4.19 10.91 20.55
CA SER A 238 4.25 10.23 19.26
C SER A 238 3.31 10.88 18.24
N GLU A 239 3.78 10.96 17.00
CA GLU A 239 3.07 11.51 15.85
C GLU A 239 3.10 10.51 14.69
N LYS A 240 2.22 10.69 13.70
CA LYS A 240 2.17 9.84 12.50
C LYS A 240 1.33 10.51 11.40
N CYS A 241 1.38 9.94 10.20
CA CYS A 241 0.47 10.29 9.10
C CYS A 241 -0.98 10.46 9.59
N ILE A 242 -1.59 11.59 9.25
CA ILE A 242 -2.96 11.93 9.63
C ILE A 242 -3.97 11.70 8.50
N GLY A 243 -3.58 10.98 7.44
CA GLY A 243 -4.42 10.78 6.25
C GLY A 243 -4.83 12.08 5.56
N CYS A 244 -4.09 13.18 5.80
CA CYS A 244 -4.52 14.56 5.53
C CYS A 244 -6.03 14.76 5.80
N TYR A 245 -6.55 14.30 6.96
CA TYR A 245 -7.99 14.34 7.24
C TYR A 245 -8.64 15.71 6.96
N PRO A 246 -8.00 16.89 7.14
CA PRO A 246 -8.64 18.15 6.75
C PRO A 246 -8.97 18.24 5.25
N ARG A 247 -8.16 17.64 4.37
CA ARG A 247 -8.42 17.54 2.92
C ARG A 247 -9.53 16.55 2.61
N ILE A 248 -9.58 15.42 3.34
CA ILE A 248 -10.64 14.41 3.21
C ILE A 248 -11.99 15.00 3.65
N GLU A 249 -12.00 15.81 4.70
CA GLU A 249 -13.17 16.54 5.18
C GLU A 249 -13.64 17.66 4.25
N GLY A 250 -12.86 18.01 3.20
CA GLY A 250 -13.15 19.15 2.34
C GLY A 250 -12.94 20.50 3.03
N LYS A 251 -12.04 20.57 4.02
CA LYS A 251 -11.67 21.82 4.73
C LYS A 251 -10.48 22.53 4.12
N ASP A 252 -9.80 21.93 3.14
CA ASP A 252 -8.69 22.61 2.47
C ASP A 252 -9.25 23.76 1.61
N PRO A 253 -8.69 24.97 1.67
CA PRO A 253 -9.26 26.14 0.99
C PRO A 253 -9.44 25.97 -0.53
N LEU A 254 -8.68 25.05 -1.15
CA LEU A 254 -8.77 24.75 -2.58
C LEU A 254 -9.97 23.83 -2.94
N THR A 255 -10.68 23.32 -1.95
CA THR A 255 -11.66 22.23 -2.12
C THR A 255 -13.08 22.66 -2.43
N ALA A 256 -13.46 23.91 -2.13
CA ALA A 256 -14.85 24.35 -2.10
C ALA A 256 -15.80 23.34 -1.38
N GLY A 257 -15.33 22.67 -0.32
CA GLY A 257 -16.11 21.68 0.46
C GLY A 257 -16.05 20.24 -0.07
N ALA A 258 -15.32 19.98 -1.16
CA ALA A 258 -15.17 18.64 -1.73
C ALA A 258 -13.96 17.86 -1.14
N PRO A 259 -14.09 16.56 -0.82
CA PRO A 259 -12.95 15.74 -0.42
C PRO A 259 -11.85 15.71 -1.46
N MET A 260 -10.66 16.16 -1.08
CA MET A 260 -9.49 16.19 -1.95
C MET A 260 -8.52 15.07 -1.66
N GLU A 261 -7.74 14.72 -2.68
CA GLU A 261 -6.60 13.82 -2.51
C GLU A 261 -5.61 14.37 -1.47
N THR A 262 -5.00 13.51 -0.67
CA THR A 262 -3.94 13.90 0.28
C THR A 262 -2.74 14.49 -0.46
N ARG A 263 -1.93 15.32 0.23
CA ARG A 263 -0.82 16.06 -0.41
C ARG A 263 0.19 15.14 -1.12
N CYS A 264 0.49 13.97 -0.56
CA CYS A 264 1.41 13.02 -1.16
C CYS A 264 0.84 12.32 -2.41
N MET A 265 -0.50 12.22 -2.54
CA MET A 265 -1.13 11.77 -3.78
C MET A 265 -1.18 12.91 -4.79
N ALA A 266 -1.74 14.06 -4.42
CA ALA A 266 -1.91 15.18 -5.34
C ALA A 266 -0.58 15.65 -5.99
N ALA A 267 0.53 15.56 -5.27
CA ALA A 267 1.87 15.93 -5.76
C ALA A 267 2.59 14.82 -6.55
N CYS A 268 1.94 13.68 -6.82
CA CYS A 268 2.59 12.55 -7.48
C CYS A 268 2.85 12.80 -8.96
N VAL A 269 4.11 13.01 -9.31
CA VAL A 269 4.58 13.21 -10.69
C VAL A 269 4.39 11.95 -11.53
N GLY A 270 4.77 10.78 -11.01
CA GLY A 270 4.69 9.50 -11.74
C GLY A 270 3.28 8.96 -11.97
N LYS A 271 2.23 9.70 -11.56
CA LYS A 271 0.83 9.28 -11.70
C LYS A 271 0.55 7.86 -11.19
N ILE A 272 1.12 7.53 -10.02
CA ILE A 272 1.05 6.18 -9.44
C ILE A 272 -0.02 6.05 -8.35
N ARG A 273 -0.62 7.14 -7.89
CA ARG A 273 -1.43 7.17 -6.66
C ARG A 273 -2.89 7.38 -6.98
N LEU A 274 -3.73 6.51 -6.44
CA LEU A 274 -5.18 6.65 -6.38
C LEU A 274 -5.62 6.47 -4.93
N GLN A 275 -6.48 7.35 -4.42
CA GLN A 275 -6.98 7.27 -3.05
C GLN A 275 -8.46 7.65 -2.97
N GLY A 276 -9.10 7.29 -1.86
CA GLY A 276 -10.48 7.63 -1.62
C GLY A 276 -11.06 6.93 -0.40
N LEU A 277 -12.39 6.84 -0.39
CA LEU A 277 -13.17 6.20 0.65
C LEU A 277 -13.94 5.03 0.03
N VAL A 278 -14.01 3.93 0.77
CA VAL A 278 -14.88 2.79 0.45
C VAL A 278 -15.90 2.61 1.57
N LYS A 279 -17.13 2.27 1.24
CA LYS A 279 -18.19 2.04 2.23
C LYS A 279 -17.93 0.74 2.96
N ILE A 280 -18.20 0.71 4.25
CA ILE A 280 -18.13 -0.49 5.07
C ILE A 280 -19.54 -0.96 5.41
N GLY A 281 -19.77 -2.25 5.19
CA GLY A 281 -21.03 -2.95 5.49
C GLY A 281 -21.24 -3.13 6.99
N VAL A 282 -22.45 -3.54 7.36
CA VAL A 282 -22.84 -3.78 8.76
C VAL A 282 -22.07 -4.94 9.40
N ASP A 283 -21.53 -5.83 8.57
CA ASP A 283 -20.71 -6.98 8.92
C ASP A 283 -19.20 -6.64 9.03
N GLY A 284 -18.83 -5.38 8.82
CA GLY A 284 -17.45 -4.91 8.84
C GLY A 284 -16.67 -5.16 7.54
N ALA A 285 -17.25 -5.88 6.58
CA ALA A 285 -16.66 -6.06 5.26
C ALA A 285 -16.84 -4.79 4.41
N TRP A 286 -16.13 -4.70 3.28
CA TRP A 286 -16.40 -3.61 2.33
C TRP A 286 -17.77 -3.83 1.70
N ALA A 287 -18.64 -2.83 1.76
CA ALA A 287 -19.91 -2.86 1.05
C ALA A 287 -19.64 -2.94 -0.46
N GLU A 288 -20.45 -3.74 -1.16
CA GLU A 288 -20.29 -3.91 -2.61
C GLU A 288 -20.50 -2.59 -3.35
N ASP A 289 -19.46 -2.14 -4.05
CA ASP A 289 -19.53 -0.95 -4.90
C ASP A 289 -18.55 -1.09 -6.08
N ARG A 290 -18.93 -1.89 -7.09
CA ARG A 290 -18.12 -2.07 -8.29
C ARG A 290 -17.76 -0.74 -8.97
N SER A 291 -18.63 0.27 -8.86
CA SER A 291 -18.43 1.56 -9.52
C SER A 291 -17.39 2.45 -8.83
N ASN A 292 -16.98 2.11 -7.60
CA ASN A 292 -15.86 2.75 -6.92
C ASN A 292 -14.53 2.19 -7.46
N PRO A 293 -13.60 3.04 -7.94
CA PRO A 293 -12.39 2.55 -8.60
C PRO A 293 -11.46 1.78 -7.64
N LEU A 294 -11.47 2.08 -6.33
CA LEU A 294 -10.65 1.36 -5.34
C LEU A 294 -11.25 -0.01 -5.05
N TYR A 295 -12.58 -0.09 -4.89
CA TYR A 295 -13.28 -1.36 -4.75
C TYR A 295 -13.03 -2.24 -5.98
N TYR A 296 -13.15 -1.68 -7.18
CA TYR A 296 -12.85 -2.41 -8.41
C TYR A 296 -11.42 -2.98 -8.42
N LEU A 297 -10.40 -2.15 -8.17
CA LEU A 297 -8.99 -2.58 -8.24
C LEU A 297 -8.63 -3.66 -7.20
N VAL A 298 -9.24 -3.60 -6.01
CA VAL A 298 -8.93 -4.50 -4.88
C VAL A 298 -9.81 -5.74 -4.86
N LYS A 299 -11.14 -5.60 -4.98
CA LYS A 299 -12.12 -6.69 -4.79
C LYS A 299 -12.52 -7.37 -6.10
N VAL A 300 -12.56 -6.64 -7.22
CA VAL A 300 -13.05 -7.15 -8.51
C VAL A 300 -11.89 -7.61 -9.40
N ALA A 301 -11.01 -6.68 -9.79
CA ALA A 301 -9.86 -6.98 -10.63
C ALA A 301 -8.73 -7.69 -9.87
N LYS A 302 -8.71 -7.57 -8.53
CA LYS A 302 -7.72 -8.18 -7.63
C LYS A 302 -6.26 -7.90 -8.03
N VAL A 303 -6.01 -6.75 -8.65
CA VAL A 303 -4.66 -6.33 -9.09
C VAL A 303 -3.92 -5.51 -8.03
N ALA A 304 -4.66 -4.95 -7.06
CA ALA A 304 -4.11 -4.16 -5.97
C ALA A 304 -4.11 -4.98 -4.67
N LEU A 305 -2.92 -5.30 -4.17
CA LEU A 305 -2.71 -6.22 -3.06
C LEU A 305 -2.19 -5.52 -1.80
N PRO A 306 -2.58 -5.98 -0.59
CA PRO A 306 -2.09 -5.40 0.66
C PRO A 306 -0.58 -5.65 0.85
N LEU A 307 0.11 -4.74 1.53
CA LEU A 307 1.51 -4.94 1.92
C LEU A 307 1.64 -5.72 3.23
N TYR A 308 2.29 -6.88 3.16
CA TYR A 308 2.50 -7.84 4.24
C TYR A 308 1.20 -8.20 4.98
N PRO A 309 0.20 -8.81 4.29
CA PRO A 309 -1.06 -9.21 4.92
C PRO A 309 -0.85 -10.10 6.15
N GLN A 310 0.19 -10.94 6.16
CA GLN A 310 0.57 -11.83 7.27
C GLN A 310 0.81 -11.12 8.60
N PHE A 311 1.05 -9.80 8.61
CA PHE A 311 1.08 -9.04 9.86
C PHE A 311 -0.28 -8.99 10.57
N GLY A 312 -1.37 -9.33 9.89
CA GLY A 312 -2.70 -9.43 10.48
C GLY A 312 -3.33 -8.08 10.83
N THR A 313 -2.77 -6.96 10.38
CA THR A 313 -3.39 -5.64 10.66
C THR A 313 -4.53 -5.30 9.70
N GLU A 314 -4.71 -6.09 8.64
CA GLU A 314 -5.61 -5.78 7.52
C GLU A 314 -5.37 -4.34 7.02
N PRO A 315 -4.20 -4.05 6.43
CA PRO A 315 -3.88 -2.73 5.92
C PRO A 315 -4.86 -2.28 4.83
N ASN A 316 -5.19 -0.98 4.82
CA ASN A 316 -6.01 -0.32 3.80
C ASN A 316 -5.14 0.43 2.75
N GLY A 317 -3.87 0.04 2.66
CA GLY A 317 -2.93 0.50 1.66
C GLY A 317 -2.54 -0.65 0.74
N TYR A 318 -2.82 -0.48 -0.56
CA TYR A 318 -2.68 -1.52 -1.57
C TYR A 318 -1.69 -1.12 -2.66
N TYR A 319 -1.11 -2.11 -3.32
CA TYR A 319 -0.05 -1.94 -4.30
C TYR A 319 -0.32 -2.84 -5.50
N ILE A 320 -0.10 -2.33 -6.72
CA ILE A 320 -0.05 -3.15 -7.92
C ILE A 320 1.40 -3.65 -8.07
N PRO A 321 1.68 -4.96 -7.87
CA PRO A 321 3.06 -5.45 -7.78
C PRO A 321 3.89 -5.16 -9.04
N PRO A 322 5.22 -4.94 -8.91
CA PRO A 322 6.11 -4.62 -10.02
C PRO A 322 6.37 -5.85 -10.88
N ARG A 323 6.04 -5.77 -12.18
CA ARG A 323 6.02 -6.94 -13.06
C ARG A 323 7.36 -7.64 -13.27
N TRP A 324 8.47 -6.91 -13.09
CA TRP A 324 9.85 -7.35 -13.33
C TRP A 324 10.55 -7.95 -12.10
N ALA A 325 9.93 -7.88 -10.91
CA ALA A 325 10.52 -8.46 -9.70
C ALA A 325 10.18 -9.95 -9.57
N PRO A 326 11.06 -10.76 -8.94
CA PRO A 326 10.85 -12.20 -8.78
C PRO A 326 9.56 -12.54 -8.05
N ARG A 327 8.79 -13.50 -8.57
CA ARG A 327 7.49 -13.88 -8.00
C ARG A 327 7.58 -14.34 -6.55
N GLN A 328 8.62 -15.08 -6.17
CA GLN A 328 8.82 -15.50 -4.79
C GLN A 328 8.91 -14.31 -3.82
N TYR A 329 9.64 -13.26 -4.19
CA TYR A 329 9.75 -12.04 -3.39
C TYR A 329 8.41 -11.30 -3.31
N LEU A 330 7.67 -11.22 -4.43
CA LEU A 330 6.36 -10.61 -4.47
C LEU A 330 5.32 -11.36 -3.63
N ARG A 331 5.32 -12.69 -3.63
CA ARG A 331 4.43 -13.51 -2.80
C ARG A 331 4.68 -13.28 -1.31
N GLN A 332 5.94 -13.14 -0.89
CA GLN A 332 6.28 -12.79 0.49
C GLN A 332 5.70 -11.42 0.89
N MET A 333 5.79 -10.43 -0.01
CA MET A 333 5.34 -9.07 0.26
C MET A 333 3.83 -8.87 0.15
N PHE A 334 3.18 -9.49 -0.83
CA PHE A 334 1.81 -9.16 -1.21
C PHE A 334 0.82 -10.33 -1.06
N GLY A 335 1.32 -11.50 -0.66
CA GLY A 335 0.52 -12.72 -0.54
C GLY A 335 0.41 -13.50 -1.86
N PRO A 336 -0.35 -14.61 -1.87
CA PRO A 336 -0.36 -15.56 -2.98
C PRO A 336 -1.01 -15.01 -4.26
N GLY A 337 -1.85 -13.98 -4.18
CA GLY A 337 -2.45 -13.34 -5.36
C GLY A 337 -1.47 -12.50 -6.21
N ALA A 338 -0.18 -12.44 -5.85
CA ALA A 338 0.83 -11.64 -6.54
C ALA A 338 1.00 -12.04 -8.01
N ASP A 339 0.94 -13.33 -8.31
CA ASP A 339 1.14 -13.86 -9.66
C ASP A 339 -0.01 -13.44 -10.58
N GLU A 340 -1.25 -13.67 -10.15
CA GLU A 340 -2.45 -13.27 -10.89
C GLU A 340 -2.52 -11.75 -11.05
N ALA A 341 -2.17 -10.98 -10.02
CA ALA A 341 -2.16 -9.53 -10.09
C ALA A 341 -1.16 -9.01 -11.14
N VAL A 342 0.03 -9.60 -11.22
CA VAL A 342 1.02 -9.22 -12.24
C VAL A 342 0.57 -9.62 -13.64
N GLU A 343 -0.03 -10.80 -13.79
CA GLU A 343 -0.55 -11.28 -15.07
C GLU A 343 -1.69 -10.37 -15.57
N GLN A 344 -2.67 -10.08 -14.72
CA GLN A 344 -3.77 -9.15 -15.01
C GLN A 344 -3.27 -7.74 -15.32
N TYR A 345 -2.26 -7.25 -14.61
CA TYR A 345 -1.68 -5.94 -14.91
C TYR A 345 -0.90 -5.92 -16.23
N SER A 346 -0.25 -7.02 -16.60
CA SER A 346 0.51 -7.16 -17.84
C SER A 346 -0.39 -7.35 -19.07
N HIS A 347 -1.57 -7.95 -18.86
CA HIS A 347 -2.60 -8.17 -19.88
C HIS A 347 -3.95 -7.64 -19.40
N PRO A 348 -4.10 -6.31 -19.22
CA PRO A 348 -5.28 -5.76 -18.58
C PRO A 348 -6.53 -5.98 -19.44
N SER A 349 -7.64 -6.29 -18.78
CA SER A 349 -8.95 -6.26 -19.42
C SER A 349 -9.26 -4.85 -19.93
N ARG A 350 -10.23 -4.73 -20.84
CA ARG A 350 -10.71 -3.44 -21.36
C ARG A 350 -11.07 -2.47 -20.22
N GLU A 351 -11.85 -2.95 -19.25
CA GLU A 351 -12.26 -2.16 -18.08
C GLU A 351 -11.06 -1.81 -17.17
N LEU A 352 -10.16 -2.76 -16.90
CA LEU A 352 -9.00 -2.50 -16.05
C LEU A 352 -8.09 -1.43 -16.68
N LEU A 353 -7.84 -1.52 -17.99
CA LEU A 353 -7.03 -0.53 -18.71
C LEU A 353 -7.64 0.87 -18.61
N ALA A 354 -8.97 0.99 -18.71
CA ALA A 354 -9.69 2.25 -18.54
C ALA A 354 -9.57 2.79 -17.10
N VAL A 355 -9.83 1.97 -16.08
CA VAL A 355 -9.72 2.39 -14.66
C VAL A 355 -8.30 2.81 -14.30
N LEU A 356 -7.27 2.17 -14.87
CA LEU A 356 -5.86 2.55 -14.68
C LEU A 356 -5.53 3.98 -15.19
N GLN A 357 -6.37 4.59 -16.03
CA GLN A 357 -6.21 5.97 -16.48
C GLN A 357 -6.65 7.00 -15.43
N LEU A 358 -7.45 6.62 -14.43
CA LEU A 358 -7.91 7.52 -13.38
C LEU A 358 -6.81 7.91 -12.38
N PHE A 359 -5.70 7.16 -12.35
CA PHE A 359 -4.57 7.46 -11.49
C PHE A 359 -4.03 8.87 -11.76
N ARG A 360 -4.16 9.76 -10.77
CA ARG A 360 -3.80 11.19 -10.86
C ARG A 360 -4.49 11.96 -11.99
N ALA A 361 -5.66 11.51 -12.44
CA ALA A 361 -6.50 12.24 -13.39
C ALA A 361 -7.27 13.41 -12.75
N SER A 362 -7.39 13.43 -11.41
CA SER A 362 -8.04 14.51 -10.66
C SER A 362 -7.23 14.87 -9.42
N GLN A 363 -7.48 16.04 -8.81
CA GLN A 363 -7.00 16.37 -7.46
C GLN A 363 -8.09 16.18 -6.38
N THR A 364 -9.32 15.90 -6.82
CA THR A 364 -10.46 15.54 -5.98
C THR A 364 -10.53 14.01 -5.89
N VAL A 365 -11.04 13.49 -4.79
CA VAL A 365 -11.28 12.05 -4.66
C VAL A 365 -12.33 11.61 -5.69
N VAL A 366 -12.03 10.54 -6.43
CA VAL A 366 -12.96 9.90 -7.38
C VAL A 366 -13.73 8.81 -6.62
N TYR A 367 -15.04 9.00 -6.46
CA TYR A 367 -15.93 8.07 -5.76
C TYR A 367 -16.60 7.07 -6.71
N LYS A 368 -16.81 7.46 -7.97
CA LYS A 368 -17.47 6.66 -8.99
C LYS A 368 -16.74 6.82 -10.32
N TYR A 369 -16.69 5.77 -11.13
CA TYR A 369 -16.30 5.86 -12.53
C TYR A 369 -17.39 5.33 -13.48
N GLU A 370 -17.35 5.81 -14.72
CA GLU A 370 -18.11 5.31 -15.86
C GLU A 370 -17.18 5.20 -17.07
N ILE A 371 -17.51 4.30 -17.99
CA ILE A 371 -16.73 4.06 -19.21
C ILE A 371 -17.63 4.31 -20.41
N VAL A 372 -17.21 5.23 -21.27
CA VAL A 372 -17.78 5.41 -22.61
C VAL A 372 -16.95 4.57 -23.57
N GLU A 373 -17.60 3.58 -24.16
CA GLU A 373 -16.96 2.63 -25.05
C GLU A 373 -16.45 3.30 -26.34
N GLY A 374 -15.16 3.12 -26.61
CA GLY A 374 -14.49 3.53 -27.83
C GLY A 374 -14.31 2.40 -28.84
N LYS A 375 -13.76 2.75 -30.01
CA LYS A 375 -13.34 1.81 -31.05
C LYS A 375 -12.05 1.08 -30.66
N LYS A 376 -11.87 -0.12 -31.23
CA LYS A 376 -10.60 -0.84 -31.17
C LYS A 376 -9.52 -0.02 -31.88
N ILE A 377 -8.38 0.21 -31.23
CA ILE A 377 -7.25 0.98 -31.76
C ILE A 377 -5.98 0.16 -31.95
N LEU A 378 -5.83 -0.94 -31.22
CA LEU A 378 -4.72 -1.87 -31.35
C LEU A 378 -5.23 -3.30 -31.15
N GLU A 379 -4.68 -4.23 -31.91
CA GLU A 379 -4.74 -5.65 -31.63
C GLU A 379 -3.31 -6.19 -31.76
N THR A 380 -2.82 -6.89 -30.75
CA THR A 380 -1.46 -7.44 -30.72
C THR A 380 -1.44 -8.77 -29.97
N THR A 381 -0.30 -9.46 -30.00
CA THR A 381 -0.04 -10.63 -29.18
C THR A 381 1.02 -10.27 -28.13
N SER A 382 0.68 -10.43 -26.86
CA SER A 382 1.58 -10.22 -25.72
C SER A 382 1.61 -11.50 -24.89
N GLY A 383 2.80 -12.02 -24.58
CA GLY A 383 2.93 -13.27 -23.81
C GLY A 383 2.22 -14.48 -24.44
N GLY A 384 2.14 -14.55 -25.79
CA GLY A 384 1.41 -15.60 -26.50
C GLY A 384 -0.12 -15.49 -26.47
N ARG A 385 -0.67 -14.43 -25.85
CA ARG A 385 -2.11 -14.16 -25.78
C ARG A 385 -2.49 -13.00 -26.69
N LYS A 386 -3.61 -13.14 -27.42
CA LYS A 386 -4.21 -12.02 -28.15
C LYS A 386 -4.72 -10.99 -27.14
N TRP A 387 -4.37 -9.74 -27.37
CA TRP A 387 -4.79 -8.61 -26.56
C TRP A 387 -5.22 -7.45 -27.45
N ALA A 388 -6.34 -6.82 -27.12
CA ALA A 388 -6.92 -5.73 -27.87
C ALA A 388 -7.09 -4.51 -26.98
N MET A 389 -6.76 -3.35 -27.52
CA MET A 389 -6.94 -2.06 -26.86
C MET A 389 -8.04 -1.25 -27.56
N TYR A 390 -8.85 -0.59 -26.74
CA TYR A 390 -9.95 0.26 -27.16
C TYR A 390 -9.68 1.67 -26.67
N ASN A 391 -10.03 2.69 -27.45
CA ASN A 391 -9.89 4.09 -27.02
C ASN A 391 -11.06 4.52 -26.13
N ASP A 392 -11.35 3.74 -25.10
CA ASP A 392 -12.43 4.02 -24.16
C ASP A 392 -12.15 5.33 -23.41
N THR A 393 -13.21 6.10 -23.16
CA THR A 393 -13.13 7.29 -22.31
C THR A 393 -13.65 6.93 -20.92
N VAL A 394 -12.76 6.97 -19.92
CA VAL A 394 -13.13 6.83 -18.51
C VAL A 394 -13.49 8.20 -17.93
N ILE A 395 -14.60 8.26 -17.22
CA ILE A 395 -15.11 9.47 -16.57
C ILE A 395 -15.15 9.21 -15.06
N GLY A 396 -14.53 10.07 -14.27
CA GLY A 396 -14.52 10.00 -12.81
C GLY A 396 -15.40 11.09 -12.19
N TYR A 397 -16.16 10.72 -11.16
CA TYR A 397 -17.06 11.60 -10.44
C TYR A 397 -16.69 11.71 -8.95
N ASP A 398 -16.89 12.90 -8.37
CA ASP A 398 -16.74 13.11 -6.93
C ASP A 398 -17.97 12.62 -6.13
N LYS A 399 -17.96 12.84 -4.80
CA LYS A 399 -19.05 12.43 -3.90
C LYS A 399 -20.41 13.05 -4.24
N ASN A 400 -20.43 14.18 -4.95
CA ASN A 400 -21.64 14.92 -5.29
C ASN A 400 -22.10 14.61 -6.72
N GLY A 401 -21.44 13.66 -7.40
CA GLY A 401 -21.73 13.32 -8.80
C GLY A 401 -21.19 14.33 -9.81
N LYS A 402 -20.33 15.28 -9.40
CA LYS A 402 -19.68 16.20 -10.33
C LYS A 402 -18.55 15.46 -11.06
N GLN A 403 -18.48 15.62 -12.38
CA GLN A 403 -17.35 15.12 -13.16
C GLN A 403 -16.06 15.82 -12.75
N VAL A 404 -15.07 15.05 -12.33
CA VAL A 404 -13.75 15.54 -11.87
C VAL A 404 -12.56 14.96 -12.66
N ALA A 405 -12.82 13.99 -13.53
CA ALA A 405 -11.87 13.47 -14.49
C ALA A 405 -12.58 13.00 -15.77
N ARG A 406 -11.94 13.15 -16.92
CA ARG A 406 -12.31 12.52 -18.19
C ARG A 406 -11.03 12.25 -18.96
N VAL A 407 -10.72 10.98 -19.16
CA VAL A 407 -9.47 10.55 -19.80
C VAL A 407 -9.77 9.48 -20.82
N THR A 408 -9.23 9.61 -22.02
CA THR A 408 -9.36 8.60 -23.07
C THR A 408 -8.12 7.72 -23.08
N VAL A 409 -8.30 6.42 -23.25
CA VAL A 409 -7.19 5.50 -23.50
C VAL A 409 -6.57 5.85 -24.85
N GLU A 410 -5.32 6.27 -24.83
CA GLU A 410 -4.56 6.67 -26.01
C GLU A 410 -3.25 5.88 -26.07
N GLU A 411 -2.91 5.41 -27.27
CA GLU A 411 -1.58 4.92 -27.59
C GLU A 411 -1.03 5.81 -28.71
N PRO A 412 -0.27 6.87 -28.37
CA PRO A 412 0.24 7.77 -29.37
C PRO A 412 1.31 7.03 -30.19
N LYS A 413 1.07 6.91 -31.50
CA LYS A 413 2.06 6.41 -32.46
C LYS A 413 2.82 7.60 -33.02
N PHE A 414 4.10 7.68 -32.71
CA PHE A 414 5.01 8.67 -33.28
C PHE A 414 5.88 7.98 -34.34
N GLU A 415 5.61 8.24 -35.62
CA GLU A 415 6.53 7.88 -36.70
C GLU A 415 7.60 8.97 -36.84
N ARG A 416 8.86 8.60 -36.60
CA ARG A 416 9.98 9.53 -36.77
C ARG A 416 10.21 9.78 -38.27
N PRO A 417 10.44 11.04 -38.70
CA PRO A 417 10.82 11.32 -40.09
C PRO A 417 12.11 10.60 -40.48
N ALA A 418 12.17 10.05 -41.70
CA ALA A 418 13.28 9.21 -42.20
C ALA A 418 14.66 9.91 -42.24
N LYS A 419 14.70 11.24 -42.12
CA LYS A 419 15.91 12.07 -42.31
C LYS A 419 16.99 11.91 -41.23
N HIS A 420 16.66 11.38 -40.05
CA HIS A 420 17.57 11.32 -38.90
C HIS A 420 17.71 9.91 -38.31
N TYR A 421 17.95 8.90 -39.14
CA TYR A 421 17.96 7.50 -38.66
C TYR A 421 19.00 7.22 -37.55
N ASN A 422 20.10 7.98 -37.49
CA ASN A 422 21.28 7.66 -36.66
C ASN A 422 21.73 8.73 -35.64
N SER A 423 20.94 9.76 -35.35
CA SER A 423 21.26 10.65 -34.21
C SER A 423 20.52 10.17 -32.97
N ILE A 424 21.26 9.61 -32.02
CA ILE A 424 20.85 9.42 -30.62
C ILE A 424 21.05 10.75 -29.88
#